data_AF-A0A9P1GN02-F1
#
_entry.id   AF-A0A9P1GN02-F1
#
_cell.length_a   1.000
_cell.length_b   1.000
_cell.length_c   1.000
_cell.angle_alpha   90.00
_cell.angle_beta   90.00
_cell.angle_gamma   90.00
#
_symmetry.space_group_name_H-M   'P 1'
#
loop_
_entity.id
_entity.type
_entity.pdbx_description
1 polymer ?
#
loop_
_entity_poly.entity_id
_entity_poly.type
_entity_poly.pdbx_seq_one_letter_code
_entity_poly.pdbx_strand_id
1 'polypeptide(L)'
;MEVVHRSEEEDIAPLSVSGVWRSVAVQLEVYKERPANFAFVLALLTWAAAAYRIATGVYDDAGICLDVRTLHFAGGPSMRWLLHVFWPFEAGIIRGFLTSTVLLVFGYALEFELGTAQFVALLLGIQLGSAFLLLHFGFTTCLTSFEAAFAGLAVMTHKVNPKVHSDGLGKSLKLPFEVEPRWHLWVLLGFLLLQATDFPKAFVQQGAGLVVGTLCLLREPEVWSEAFASIRSRSFSAGAAAHVALFVFTILFMPLTVVEAPPELWAMLQAAMVDGRALSPSWWAQSVPSSLPLVHMAMRQQIASEALYISKVLPSFALPLLLSSMQIWVKGYSIFIVILLMYSMNSPVWRYPHWGFVSLAYLAVAFWKLPAAAEKSKRA
;
A
#
# COMPACT_ATOMS: atom_id res chain seq x y z
N MET A 1 32.21 16.71 41.12
CA MET A 1 31.41 16.77 39.86
C MET A 1 31.99 15.68 38.98
N GLU A 2 31.44 14.47 39.12
CA GLU A 2 31.90 13.31 38.33
C GLU A 2 31.48 13.54 36.88
N VAL A 3 32.48 13.60 36.01
CA VAL A 3 32.27 13.52 34.56
C VAL A 3 31.81 12.09 34.30
N VAL A 4 30.50 11.91 34.22
CA VAL A 4 29.91 10.67 33.70
C VAL A 4 30.37 10.56 32.26
N HIS A 5 31.38 9.74 32.02
CA HIS A 5 31.69 9.25 30.68
C HIS A 5 30.42 8.58 30.15
N ARG A 6 29.70 9.26 29.25
CA ARG A 6 28.79 8.58 28.32
C ARG A 6 29.67 7.56 27.60
N SER A 7 29.58 6.30 28.03
CA SER A 7 30.07 5.20 27.21
C SER A 7 29.50 5.41 25.82
N GLU A 8 30.35 5.37 24.80
CA GLU A 8 30.00 5.42 23.39
C GLU A 8 28.80 4.48 23.15
N GLU A 9 27.59 5.04 23.16
CA GLU A 9 26.43 4.34 22.62
C GLU A 9 26.74 4.24 21.14
N GLU A 10 26.82 3.02 20.60
CA GLU A 10 26.97 2.81 19.16
C GLU A 10 25.94 3.69 18.46
N ASP A 11 26.40 4.61 17.60
CA ASP A 11 25.55 5.47 16.78
C ASP A 11 24.81 4.59 15.76
N ILE A 12 23.71 3.97 16.21
CA ILE A 12 22.90 3.09 15.38
C ILE A 12 21.85 3.94 14.70
N ALA A 13 22.03 4.11 13.39
CA ALA A 13 21.02 4.77 12.57
C ALA A 13 19.72 3.92 12.52
N PRO A 14 18.53 4.54 12.61
CA PRO A 14 17.23 3.84 12.61
C PRO A 14 16.98 2.94 11.40
N LEU A 15 17.59 3.26 10.26
CA LEU A 15 17.41 2.56 8.98
C LEU A 15 18.63 1.70 8.60
N SER A 16 19.55 1.49 9.53
CA SER A 16 20.61 0.49 9.37
C SER A 16 20.06 -0.92 9.58
N VAL A 17 20.71 -1.94 9.00
CA VAL A 17 20.34 -3.36 9.23
C VAL A 17 20.34 -3.69 10.73
N SER A 18 21.32 -3.16 11.47
CA SER A 18 21.40 -3.28 12.93
C SER A 18 20.22 -2.61 13.63
N GLY A 19 19.85 -1.40 13.20
CA GLY A 19 18.70 -0.65 13.72
C GLY A 19 17.38 -1.41 13.52
N VAL A 20 17.13 -1.93 12.32
CA VAL A 20 15.93 -2.71 12.00
C VAL A 20 15.89 -4.04 12.77
N TRP A 21 17.02 -4.74 12.86
CA TRP A 21 17.09 -5.98 13.62
C TRP A 21 16.80 -5.75 15.11
N ARG A 22 17.47 -4.76 15.71
CA ARG A 22 17.29 -4.41 17.11
C ARG A 22 15.89 -3.85 17.38
N SER A 23 15.28 -3.10 16.46
CA SER A 23 13.91 -2.59 16.64
C SER A 23 12.88 -3.71 16.67
N VAL A 24 13.09 -4.76 15.89
CA VAL A 24 12.26 -5.97 15.93
C VAL A 24 12.50 -6.73 17.25
N ALA A 25 13.75 -6.90 17.67
CA ALA A 25 14.07 -7.59 18.93
C ALA A 25 13.50 -6.86 20.17
N VAL A 26 13.56 -5.52 20.19
CA VAL A 26 12.97 -4.67 21.23
C VAL A 26 11.45 -4.87 21.29
N GLN A 27 10.77 -4.86 20.14
CA GLN A 27 9.33 -5.11 20.07
C GLN A 27 8.98 -6.50 20.63
N LEU A 28 9.73 -7.54 20.26
CA LEU A 28 9.51 -8.89 20.77
C LEU A 28 9.67 -9.00 22.29
N GLU A 29 10.71 -8.36 22.85
CA GLU A 29 10.93 -8.43 24.30
C GLU A 29 9.86 -7.65 25.08
N VAL A 30 9.46 -6.48 24.60
CA VAL A 30 8.41 -5.69 25.26
C VAL A 30 7.03 -6.36 25.13
N TYR A 31 6.74 -6.99 23.98
CA TYR A 31 5.46 -7.65 23.74
C TYR A 31 5.33 -9.00 24.46
N LYS A 32 6.45 -9.65 24.81
CA LYS A 32 6.45 -10.85 25.66
C LYS A 32 5.74 -10.63 27.00
N GLU A 33 5.85 -9.42 27.56
CA GLU A 33 5.24 -9.06 28.85
C GLU A 33 3.82 -8.46 28.71
N ARG A 34 3.34 -8.26 27.47
CA ARG A 34 2.05 -7.61 27.16
C ARG A 34 1.14 -8.56 26.36
N PRO A 35 0.27 -9.33 27.00
CA PRO A 35 -0.55 -10.31 26.29
C PRO A 35 -1.62 -9.64 25.41
N ALA A 36 -1.45 -9.72 24.09
CA ALA A 36 -2.49 -9.38 23.11
C ALA A 36 -3.24 -10.65 22.68
N ASN A 37 -4.10 -11.12 23.58
CA ASN A 37 -4.72 -12.44 23.49
C ASN A 37 -5.58 -12.58 22.23
N PHE A 38 -6.31 -11.54 21.82
CA PHE A 38 -7.19 -11.65 20.66
C PHE A 38 -6.40 -11.60 19.36
N ALA A 39 -5.46 -10.65 19.22
CA ALA A 39 -4.56 -10.57 18.08
C ALA A 39 -3.79 -11.87 17.83
N PHE A 40 -3.27 -12.46 18.91
CA PHE A 40 -2.56 -13.74 18.84
C PHE A 40 -3.47 -14.87 18.37
N VAL A 41 -4.69 -14.98 18.92
CA VAL A 41 -5.67 -15.97 18.47
C VAL A 41 -6.03 -15.79 16.99
N LEU A 42 -6.24 -14.55 16.53
CA LEU A 42 -6.50 -14.28 15.12
C LEU A 42 -5.32 -14.71 14.23
N ALA A 43 -4.08 -14.44 14.64
CA ALA A 43 -2.88 -14.84 13.91
C ALA A 43 -2.71 -16.37 13.85
N LEU A 44 -3.05 -17.08 14.92
CA LEU A 44 -3.09 -18.54 14.92
C LEU A 44 -4.14 -19.07 13.93
N LEU A 45 -5.33 -18.47 13.90
CA LEU A 45 -6.40 -18.87 12.98
C LEU A 45 -6.02 -18.62 11.51
N THR A 46 -5.35 -17.50 11.20
CA THR A 46 -4.84 -17.26 9.84
C THR A 46 -3.74 -18.24 9.44
N TRP A 47 -2.83 -18.60 10.36
CA TRP A 47 -1.85 -19.66 10.11
C TRP A 47 -2.49 -21.03 9.90
N ALA A 48 -3.47 -21.39 10.73
CA ALA A 48 -4.20 -22.65 10.60
C ALA A 48 -4.95 -22.73 9.26
N ALA A 49 -5.62 -21.65 8.84
CA ALA A 49 -6.29 -21.57 7.56
C ALA A 49 -5.31 -21.67 6.38
N ALA A 50 -4.15 -21.01 6.47
CA ALA A 50 -3.09 -21.12 5.46
C ALA A 50 -2.54 -22.55 5.36
N ALA A 51 -2.22 -23.18 6.49
CA ALA A 51 -1.74 -24.56 6.54
C ALA A 51 -2.78 -25.54 5.99
N TYR A 52 -4.06 -25.35 6.33
CA TYR A 52 -5.16 -26.16 5.81
C TYR A 52 -5.31 -26.01 4.29
N ARG A 53 -5.26 -24.79 3.75
CA ARG A 53 -5.33 -24.54 2.31
C ARG A 53 -4.21 -25.25 1.56
N ILE A 54 -2.99 -25.23 2.12
CA ILE A 54 -1.83 -25.94 1.56
C ILE A 54 -2.03 -27.45 1.61
N ALA A 55 -2.43 -28.00 2.76
CA ALA A 55 -2.58 -29.44 2.95
C ALA A 55 -3.68 -30.05 2.07
N THR A 56 -4.77 -29.30 1.83
CA THR A 56 -5.92 -29.78 1.06
C THR A 56 -5.85 -29.46 -0.44
N GLY A 57 -4.97 -28.56 -0.86
CA GLY A 57 -4.89 -28.12 -2.26
C GLY A 57 -6.16 -27.43 -2.75
N VAL A 58 -6.99 -26.89 -1.84
CA VAL A 58 -8.22 -26.16 -2.19
C VAL A 58 -7.83 -24.76 -2.66
N TYR A 59 -7.89 -24.55 -3.98
CA TYR A 59 -7.61 -23.26 -4.60
C TYR A 59 -8.87 -22.44 -4.90
N ASP A 60 -10.04 -23.07 -4.90
CA ASP A 60 -11.32 -22.41 -5.13
C ASP A 60 -11.89 -21.80 -3.83
N ASP A 61 -12.09 -20.49 -3.86
CA ASP A 61 -12.54 -19.71 -2.71
C ASP A 61 -14.08 -19.62 -2.63
N ALA A 62 -14.83 -20.15 -3.61
CA ALA A 62 -16.28 -20.00 -3.75
C ALA A 62 -17.11 -20.51 -2.55
N GLY A 63 -16.56 -21.45 -1.76
CA GLY A 63 -17.22 -21.97 -0.56
C GLY A 63 -17.05 -21.10 0.68
N ILE A 64 -15.99 -20.30 0.73
CA ILE A 64 -15.48 -19.65 1.95
C ILE A 64 -15.57 -18.13 1.85
N CYS A 65 -15.48 -17.56 0.65
CA CYS A 65 -15.46 -16.11 0.48
C CYS A 65 -16.82 -15.44 0.68
N LEU A 66 -16.75 -14.15 0.99
CA LEU A 66 -17.90 -13.28 1.04
C LEU A 66 -18.23 -12.81 -0.39
N ASP A 67 -19.47 -13.03 -0.82
CA ASP A 67 -19.93 -12.70 -2.18
C ASP A 67 -21.00 -11.58 -2.17
N VAL A 68 -21.33 -11.04 -3.34
CA VAL A 68 -22.31 -9.95 -3.45
C VAL A 68 -23.70 -10.35 -2.92
N ARG A 69 -24.08 -11.63 -3.00
CA ARG A 69 -25.38 -12.12 -2.50
C ARG A 69 -25.43 -12.09 -0.99
N THR A 70 -24.29 -12.22 -0.32
CA THR A 70 -24.21 -12.13 1.14
C THR A 70 -24.42 -10.71 1.69
N LEU A 71 -24.22 -9.64 0.89
CA LEU A 71 -24.44 -8.25 1.32
C LEU A 71 -25.88 -7.96 1.80
N HIS A 72 -26.85 -8.75 1.35
CA HIS A 72 -28.26 -8.58 1.75
C HIS A 72 -28.61 -9.24 3.10
N PHE A 73 -27.61 -9.69 3.88
CA PHE A 73 -27.68 -10.27 5.24
C PHE A 73 -28.65 -11.45 5.47
N ALA A 74 -29.57 -11.75 4.55
CA ALA A 74 -30.72 -12.61 4.78
C ALA A 74 -30.69 -13.97 4.05
N GLY A 75 -29.62 -14.31 3.31
CA GLY A 75 -29.61 -15.50 2.45
C GLY A 75 -28.33 -16.33 2.39
N GLY A 76 -27.30 -16.00 3.17
CA GLY A 76 -26.00 -16.67 3.11
C GLY A 76 -25.64 -17.44 4.39
N PRO A 77 -24.83 -18.51 4.32
CA PRO A 77 -24.34 -19.20 5.52
C PRO A 77 -23.50 -18.24 6.37
N SER A 78 -23.88 -18.10 7.64
CA SER A 78 -23.20 -17.22 8.62
C SER A 78 -21.71 -17.49 8.77
N MET A 79 -21.27 -18.72 8.49
CA MET A 79 -19.85 -19.09 8.44
C MET A 79 -19.04 -18.30 7.42
N ARG A 80 -19.62 -17.86 6.28
CA ARG A 80 -18.90 -17.02 5.31
C ARG A 80 -18.55 -15.66 5.90
N TRP A 81 -19.44 -15.06 6.67
CA TRP A 81 -19.19 -13.78 7.34
C TRP A 81 -18.07 -13.86 8.37
N LEU A 82 -17.92 -15.00 9.06
CA LEU A 82 -16.93 -15.15 10.12
C LEU A 82 -15.59 -15.71 9.63
N LEU A 83 -15.59 -16.59 8.64
CA LEU A 83 -14.40 -17.35 8.26
C LEU A 83 -13.65 -16.80 7.05
N HIS A 84 -14.30 -16.02 6.18
CA HIS A 84 -13.67 -15.51 4.95
C HIS A 84 -12.40 -14.70 5.23
N VAL A 85 -12.38 -13.99 6.37
CA VAL A 85 -11.27 -13.12 6.80
C VAL A 85 -10.01 -13.89 7.15
N PHE A 86 -10.14 -15.14 7.62
CA PHE A 86 -9.00 -15.98 7.97
C PHE A 86 -8.39 -16.66 6.75
N TRP A 87 -9.17 -16.77 5.68
CA TRP A 87 -8.72 -17.40 4.45
C TRP A 87 -7.68 -16.51 3.75
N PRO A 88 -6.50 -17.04 3.40
CA PRO A 88 -5.45 -16.24 2.77
C PRO A 88 -5.93 -15.73 1.40
N PHE A 89 -5.52 -14.52 1.03
CA PHE A 89 -5.94 -13.90 -0.23
C PHE A 89 -5.48 -14.70 -1.46
N GLU A 90 -4.26 -15.24 -1.42
CA GLU A 90 -3.70 -16.13 -2.45
C GLU A 90 -3.11 -17.38 -1.80
N ALA A 91 -2.98 -18.45 -2.58
CA ALA A 91 -2.29 -19.65 -2.12
C ALA A 91 -0.79 -19.38 -2.01
N GLY A 92 -0.22 -19.58 -0.82
CA GLY A 92 1.22 -19.46 -0.60
C GLY A 92 1.59 -19.39 0.88
N ILE A 93 2.63 -20.14 1.26
CA ILE A 93 3.16 -20.17 2.63
C ILE A 93 3.60 -18.77 3.07
N ILE A 94 4.28 -18.05 2.19
CA ILE A 94 4.89 -16.76 2.53
C ILE A 94 3.81 -15.70 2.77
N ARG A 95 2.78 -15.64 1.93
CA ARG A 95 1.67 -14.69 2.10
C ARG A 95 0.89 -14.97 3.38
N GLY A 96 0.52 -16.23 3.63
CA GLY A 96 -0.15 -16.63 4.86
C GLY A 96 0.68 -16.31 6.11
N PHE A 97 1.99 -16.53 6.06
CA PHE A 97 2.90 -16.14 7.13
C PHE A 97 2.91 -14.62 7.35
N LEU A 98 3.07 -13.83 6.30
CA LEU A 98 3.09 -12.36 6.37
C LEU A 98 1.78 -11.78 6.90
N THR A 99 0.62 -12.28 6.45
CA THR A 99 -0.70 -11.87 6.95
C THR A 99 -0.81 -12.08 8.47
N SER A 100 -0.35 -13.22 8.98
CA SER A 100 -0.31 -13.47 10.42
C SER A 100 0.72 -12.62 11.14
N THR A 101 1.90 -12.39 10.55
CA THR A 101 2.92 -11.49 11.13
C THR A 101 2.41 -10.07 11.25
N VAL A 102 1.65 -9.59 10.25
CA VAL A 102 0.96 -8.30 10.34
C VAL A 102 0.01 -8.31 11.52
N LEU A 103 -0.85 -9.33 11.71
CA LEU A 103 -1.72 -9.43 12.89
C LEU A 103 -0.96 -9.40 14.21
N LEU A 104 0.21 -10.04 14.29
CA LEU A 104 1.02 -10.04 15.51
C LEU A 104 1.62 -8.65 15.76
N VAL A 105 2.35 -8.08 14.82
CA VAL A 105 2.96 -6.75 15.00
C VAL A 105 1.88 -5.69 15.23
N PHE A 106 0.80 -5.75 14.46
CA PHE A 106 -0.31 -4.81 14.51
C PHE A 106 -1.12 -4.95 15.80
N GLY A 107 -1.56 -6.18 16.05
CA GLY A 107 -2.49 -6.47 17.12
C GLY A 107 -1.82 -6.38 18.49
N TYR A 108 -0.55 -6.75 18.65
CA TYR A 108 0.16 -6.48 19.90
C TYR A 108 0.31 -4.99 20.19
N ALA A 109 0.61 -4.18 19.17
CA ALA A 109 0.73 -2.74 19.36
C ALA A 109 -0.62 -2.10 19.70
N LEU A 110 -1.68 -2.38 18.94
CA LEU A 110 -2.94 -1.66 19.09
C LEU A 110 -3.94 -2.25 20.05
N GLU A 111 -3.98 -3.57 20.23
CA GLU A 111 -4.82 -4.18 21.27
C GLU A 111 -4.37 -3.71 22.65
N PHE A 112 -3.05 -3.53 22.84
CA PHE A 112 -2.50 -2.98 24.06
C PHE A 112 -2.89 -1.52 24.29
N GLU A 113 -2.73 -0.66 23.28
CA GLU A 113 -3.01 0.78 23.42
C GLU A 113 -4.51 1.11 23.52
N LEU A 114 -5.36 0.39 22.78
CA LEU A 114 -6.81 0.67 22.71
C LEU A 114 -7.66 -0.20 23.64
N GLY A 115 -7.13 -1.36 24.04
CA GLY A 115 -7.89 -2.43 24.67
C GLY A 115 -8.63 -3.31 23.66
N THR A 116 -8.84 -4.58 24.03
CA THR A 116 -9.39 -5.62 23.16
C THR A 116 -10.72 -5.25 22.50
N ALA A 117 -11.68 -4.72 23.25
CA ALA A 117 -13.00 -4.41 22.70
C ALA A 117 -12.95 -3.38 21.57
N GLN A 118 -12.16 -2.32 21.74
CA GLN A 118 -11.99 -1.27 20.73
C GLN A 118 -11.22 -1.77 19.51
N PHE A 119 -10.16 -2.56 19.75
CA PHE A 119 -9.39 -3.21 18.70
C PHE A 119 -10.29 -4.10 17.80
N VAL A 120 -11.10 -4.97 18.41
CA VAL A 120 -12.02 -5.84 17.66
C VAL A 120 -13.06 -5.03 16.90
N ALA A 121 -13.65 -4.02 17.53
CA ALA A 121 -14.64 -3.16 16.88
C ALA A 121 -14.07 -2.42 15.67
N LEU A 122 -12.85 -1.90 15.76
CA LEU A 122 -12.15 -1.24 14.66
C LEU A 122 -11.80 -2.21 13.54
N LEU A 123 -11.21 -3.37 13.87
CA LEU A 123 -10.86 -4.39 12.89
C LEU A 123 -12.09 -4.85 12.10
N LEU A 124 -13.18 -5.18 12.79
CA LEU A 124 -14.42 -5.61 12.16
C LEU A 124 -15.10 -4.48 11.38
N GLY A 125 -15.15 -3.27 11.94
CA GLY A 125 -15.74 -2.11 11.27
C GLY A 125 -15.05 -1.77 9.96
N ILE A 126 -13.71 -1.76 9.93
CA ILE A 126 -12.93 -1.52 8.72
C ILE A 126 -13.10 -2.67 7.73
N GLN A 127 -13.08 -3.93 8.20
CA GLN A 127 -13.31 -5.09 7.32
C GLN A 127 -14.69 -5.03 6.66
N LEU A 128 -15.75 -4.75 7.43
CA LEU A 128 -17.13 -4.65 6.92
C LEU A 128 -17.29 -3.49 5.95
N GLY A 129 -16.73 -2.32 6.27
CA GLY A 129 -16.75 -1.16 5.38
C GLY A 129 -16.00 -1.42 4.07
N SER A 130 -14.84 -2.09 4.15
CA SER A 130 -14.05 -2.46 2.97
C SER A 130 -14.77 -3.51 2.13
N ALA A 131 -15.40 -4.50 2.78
CA ALA A 131 -16.19 -5.52 2.12
C ALA A 131 -17.39 -4.92 1.37
N PHE A 132 -18.11 -4.00 2.02
CA PHE A 132 -19.19 -3.26 1.39
C PHE A 132 -18.69 -2.53 0.14
N LEU A 133 -17.60 -1.75 0.24
CA LEU A 133 -17.06 -1.00 -0.89
C LEU A 133 -16.63 -1.92 -2.05
N LEU A 134 -15.90 -3.00 -1.74
CA LEU A 134 -15.36 -3.91 -2.74
C LEU A 134 -16.45 -4.70 -3.47
N LEU A 135 -17.47 -5.18 -2.74
CA LEU A 135 -18.56 -5.98 -3.30
C LEU A 135 -19.64 -5.10 -3.96
N HIS A 136 -20.00 -3.96 -3.36
CA HIS A 136 -21.05 -3.07 -3.86
C HIS A 136 -20.68 -2.44 -5.20
N PHE A 137 -19.43 -1.97 -5.34
CA PHE A 137 -18.94 -1.38 -6.59
C PHE A 137 -18.37 -2.44 -7.57
N GLY A 138 -18.46 -3.72 -7.24
CA GLY A 138 -18.04 -4.82 -8.13
C GLY A 138 -16.53 -4.90 -8.37
N PHE A 139 -15.70 -4.33 -7.49
CA PHE A 139 -14.25 -4.48 -7.54
C PHE A 139 -13.80 -5.92 -7.27
N THR A 140 -14.61 -6.67 -6.53
CA THR A 140 -14.44 -8.11 -6.37
C THR A 140 -15.79 -8.80 -6.27
N THR A 141 -15.86 -10.06 -6.67
CA THR A 141 -17.04 -10.92 -6.50
C THR A 141 -16.90 -11.88 -5.33
N CYS A 142 -15.70 -11.98 -4.76
CA CYS A 142 -15.30 -12.98 -3.77
C CYS A 142 -14.21 -12.37 -2.89
N LEU A 143 -14.61 -11.91 -1.70
CA LEU A 143 -13.72 -11.29 -0.72
C LEU A 143 -13.26 -12.31 0.32
N THR A 144 -11.96 -12.35 0.53
CA THR A 144 -11.27 -13.12 1.56
C THR A 144 -10.22 -12.25 2.22
N SER A 145 -9.64 -12.75 3.31
CA SER A 145 -8.51 -12.15 4.02
C SER A 145 -8.82 -10.86 4.80
N PHE A 146 -7.94 -10.57 5.76
CA PHE A 146 -7.91 -9.33 6.54
C PHE A 146 -7.06 -8.23 5.89
N GLU A 147 -6.45 -8.44 4.73
CA GLU A 147 -5.50 -7.48 4.15
C GLU A 147 -6.09 -6.08 3.92
N ALA A 148 -7.36 -6.00 3.51
CA ALA A 148 -8.07 -4.73 3.41
C ALA A 148 -8.20 -4.06 4.79
N ALA A 149 -8.62 -4.83 5.81
CA ALA A 149 -8.67 -4.32 7.17
C ALA A 149 -7.31 -3.82 7.65
N PHE A 150 -6.23 -4.57 7.45
CA PHE A 150 -4.87 -4.18 7.84
C PHE A 150 -4.42 -2.86 7.21
N ALA A 151 -4.75 -2.62 5.94
CA ALA A 151 -4.42 -1.36 5.28
C ALA A 151 -5.16 -0.19 5.93
N GLY A 152 -6.46 -0.31 6.20
CA GLY A 152 -7.21 0.75 6.90
C GLY A 152 -6.74 0.97 8.33
N LEU A 153 -6.38 -0.12 8.99
CA LEU A 153 -5.83 -0.14 10.33
C LEU A 153 -4.43 0.51 10.41
N ALA A 154 -3.58 0.34 9.40
CA ALA A 154 -2.29 1.03 9.30
C ALA A 154 -2.45 2.56 9.21
N VAL A 155 -3.54 3.05 8.60
CA VAL A 155 -3.90 4.48 8.64
C VAL A 155 -4.20 4.91 10.08
N MET A 156 -5.00 4.14 10.83
CA MET A 156 -5.33 4.43 12.23
C MET A 156 -4.09 4.49 13.14
N THR A 157 -3.06 3.69 12.86
CA THR A 157 -1.80 3.72 13.66
C THR A 157 -1.07 5.04 13.60
N HIS A 158 -1.33 5.90 12.60
CA HIS A 158 -0.73 7.23 12.57
C HIS A 158 -1.35 8.18 13.58
N LYS A 159 -2.64 8.00 13.90
CA LYS A 159 -3.31 8.76 14.96
C LYS A 159 -2.89 8.27 16.34
N VAL A 160 -2.95 6.95 16.56
CA VAL A 160 -2.60 6.36 17.86
C VAL A 160 -1.11 6.48 18.14
N ASN A 161 -0.29 6.31 17.10
CA ASN A 161 1.17 6.35 17.12
C ASN A 161 1.79 5.56 18.28
N PRO A 162 1.57 4.22 18.34
CA PRO A 162 2.18 3.39 19.38
C PRO A 162 3.70 3.53 19.34
N LYS A 163 4.32 3.69 20.51
CA LYS A 163 5.77 3.85 20.66
C LYS A 163 6.32 2.81 21.63
N VAL A 164 7.45 2.21 21.26
CA VAL A 164 8.16 1.26 22.10
C VAL A 164 9.52 1.85 22.47
N HIS A 165 9.75 2.01 23.78
CA HIS A 165 10.99 2.52 24.34
C HIS A 165 11.89 1.37 24.78
N SER A 166 13.18 1.44 24.43
CA SER A 166 14.18 0.44 24.83
C SER A 166 14.93 0.79 26.12
N ASP A 167 14.58 1.90 26.78
CA ASP A 167 15.36 2.46 27.91
C ASP A 167 15.47 1.51 29.12
N GLY A 168 14.51 0.60 29.29
CA GLY A 168 14.50 -0.43 30.34
C GLY A 168 15.10 -1.77 29.94
N LEU A 169 15.55 -1.94 28.69
CA LEU A 169 16.09 -3.21 28.19
C LEU A 169 17.62 -3.29 28.37
N GLY A 170 18.15 -4.52 28.32
CA GLY A 170 19.59 -4.75 28.42
C GLY A 170 20.40 -4.00 27.35
N LYS A 171 21.68 -3.71 27.63
CA LYS A 171 22.57 -2.91 26.76
C LYS A 171 22.60 -3.35 25.29
N SER A 172 22.40 -4.63 25.00
CA SER A 172 22.37 -5.19 23.65
C SER A 172 21.12 -4.81 22.83
N LEU A 173 20.02 -4.43 23.50
CA LEU A 173 18.75 -4.06 22.89
C LEU A 173 18.45 -2.55 22.99
N LYS A 174 19.32 -1.79 23.65
CA LYS A 174 19.15 -0.35 23.78
C LYS A 174 19.33 0.32 22.40
N LEU A 175 18.34 1.11 22.02
CA LEU A 175 18.34 1.93 20.81
C LEU A 175 18.34 3.42 21.19
N PRO A 176 19.05 4.28 20.43
CA PRO A 176 19.08 5.72 20.68
C PRO A 176 17.82 6.44 20.16
N PHE A 177 16.81 5.70 19.70
CA PHE A 177 15.57 6.21 19.12
C PHE A 177 14.37 5.36 19.54
N GLU A 178 13.19 5.98 19.53
CA GLU A 178 11.92 5.30 19.79
C GLU A 178 11.54 4.40 18.62
N VAL A 179 11.12 3.17 18.92
CA VAL A 179 10.63 2.25 17.89
C VAL A 179 9.16 2.51 17.63
N GLU A 180 8.84 2.88 16.40
CA GLU A 180 7.46 3.11 15.94
C GLU A 180 6.98 1.92 15.09
N PRO A 181 6.11 1.03 15.62
CA PRO A 181 5.62 -0.16 14.91
C PRO A 181 4.88 0.17 13.61
N ARG A 182 4.27 1.37 13.50
CA ARG A 182 3.57 1.83 12.28
C ARG A 182 4.39 1.71 11.01
N TRP A 183 5.70 1.95 11.05
CA TRP A 183 6.56 1.82 9.86
C TRP A 183 6.79 0.38 9.46
N HIS A 184 6.93 -0.53 10.43
CA HIS A 184 7.05 -1.96 10.18
C HIS A 184 5.78 -2.49 9.51
N LEU A 185 4.61 -1.99 9.92
CA LEU A 185 3.33 -2.33 9.30
C LEU A 185 3.25 -1.92 7.83
N TRP A 186 3.62 -0.68 7.50
CA TRP A 186 3.66 -0.22 6.11
C TRP A 186 4.62 -1.04 5.24
N VAL A 187 5.76 -1.43 5.80
CA VAL A 187 6.72 -2.29 5.10
C VAL A 187 6.14 -3.69 4.86
N LEU A 188 5.48 -4.29 5.86
CA LEU A 188 4.84 -5.60 5.72
C LEU A 188 3.68 -5.58 4.71
N LEU A 189 2.85 -4.52 4.71
CA LEU A 189 1.81 -4.33 3.70
C LEU A 189 2.40 -4.18 2.30
N GLY A 190 3.52 -3.47 2.17
CA GLY A 190 4.27 -3.38 0.91
C GLY A 190 4.79 -4.74 0.44
N PHE A 191 5.30 -5.58 1.34
CA PHE A 191 5.68 -6.96 1.00
C PHE A 191 4.49 -7.83 0.58
N LEU A 192 3.34 -7.69 1.23
CA LEU A 192 2.10 -8.38 0.82
C LEU A 192 1.67 -8.00 -0.61
N LEU A 193 1.74 -6.70 -0.95
CA LEU A 193 1.47 -6.25 -2.32
C LEU A 193 2.51 -6.77 -3.31
N LEU A 194 3.80 -6.72 -2.96
CA LEU A 194 4.88 -7.19 -3.82
C LEU A 194 4.78 -8.68 -4.14
N GLN A 195 4.28 -9.49 -3.20
CA GLN A 195 4.08 -10.93 -3.39
C GLN A 195 2.80 -11.29 -4.13
N ALA A 196 1.88 -10.34 -4.34
CA ALA A 196 0.60 -10.63 -4.99
C ALA A 196 0.80 -11.12 -6.43
N THR A 197 0.26 -12.29 -6.76
CA THR A 197 0.21 -12.78 -8.15
C THR A 197 -0.74 -11.94 -9.00
N ASP A 198 -1.91 -11.61 -8.46
CA ASP A 198 -2.86 -10.64 -9.02
C ASP A 198 -2.67 -9.29 -8.32
N PHE A 199 -1.61 -8.58 -8.73
CA PHE A 199 -1.25 -7.29 -8.15
C PHE A 199 -2.39 -6.25 -8.22
N PRO A 200 -3.07 -6.02 -9.37
CA PRO A 200 -4.18 -5.07 -9.43
C PRO A 200 -5.28 -5.38 -8.42
N LYS A 201 -5.68 -6.65 -8.28
CA LYS A 201 -6.72 -7.04 -7.31
C LYS A 201 -6.28 -6.80 -5.87
N ALA A 202 -5.07 -7.22 -5.50
CA ALA A 202 -4.52 -6.99 -4.16
C ALA A 202 -4.39 -5.49 -3.84
N PHE A 203 -3.95 -4.70 -4.82
CA PHE A 203 -3.82 -3.26 -4.69
C PHE A 203 -5.17 -2.58 -4.44
N VAL A 204 -6.21 -2.97 -5.19
CA VAL A 204 -7.57 -2.45 -5.01
C VAL A 204 -8.15 -2.84 -3.65
N GLN A 205 -7.91 -4.07 -3.17
CA GLN A 205 -8.35 -4.50 -1.84
C GLN A 205 -7.71 -3.70 -0.71
N GLN A 206 -6.39 -3.52 -0.74
CA GLN A 206 -5.71 -2.66 0.24
C GLN A 206 -6.15 -1.20 0.10
N GLY A 207 -6.34 -0.71 -1.13
CA GLY A 207 -6.86 0.63 -1.41
C GLY A 207 -8.24 0.89 -0.81
N ALA A 208 -9.16 -0.07 -0.89
CA ALA A 208 -10.45 0.01 -0.21
C ALA A 208 -10.30 0.13 1.30
N GLY A 209 -9.40 -0.66 1.88
CA GLY A 209 -8.99 -0.57 3.28
C GLY A 209 -8.50 0.82 3.67
N LEU A 210 -7.55 1.37 2.90
CA LEU A 210 -7.00 2.72 3.10
C LEU A 210 -8.09 3.80 3.09
N VAL A 211 -9.03 3.72 2.14
CA VAL A 211 -10.15 4.66 2.05
C VAL A 211 -11.02 4.57 3.29
N VAL A 212 -11.43 3.36 3.69
CA VAL A 212 -12.28 3.16 4.87
C VAL A 212 -11.57 3.61 6.16
N GLY A 213 -10.30 3.24 6.34
CA GLY A 213 -9.50 3.70 7.48
C GLY A 213 -9.34 5.23 7.52
N THR A 214 -9.13 5.86 6.36
CA THR A 214 -9.09 7.32 6.25
C THR A 214 -10.43 7.95 6.62
N LEU A 215 -11.55 7.39 6.16
CA LEU A 215 -12.89 7.86 6.54
C LEU A 215 -13.14 7.72 8.05
N CYS A 216 -12.65 6.64 8.67
CA CYS A 216 -12.70 6.48 10.12
C CYS A 216 -11.92 7.59 10.85
N LEU A 217 -10.72 7.96 10.37
CA LEU A 217 -9.96 9.08 10.94
C LEU A 217 -10.63 10.43 10.70
N LEU A 218 -11.19 10.66 9.50
CA LEU A 218 -11.87 11.91 9.16
C LEU A 218 -13.16 12.13 9.95
N ARG A 219 -13.61 11.18 10.77
CA ARG A 219 -14.64 11.45 11.77
C ARG A 219 -14.19 12.48 12.82
N GLU A 220 -12.88 12.59 13.02
CA GLU A 220 -12.28 13.40 14.08
C GLU A 220 -12.01 14.81 13.57
N PRO A 221 -12.57 15.87 14.19
CA PRO A 221 -12.44 17.24 13.70
C PRO A 221 -10.99 17.73 13.61
N GLU A 222 -10.10 17.28 14.49
CA GLU A 222 -8.70 17.72 14.49
C GLU A 222 -8.01 17.31 13.18
N VAL A 223 -8.30 16.11 12.68
CA VAL A 223 -7.71 15.55 11.44
C VAL A 223 -8.05 16.44 10.24
N TRP A 224 -9.27 16.99 10.18
CA TRP A 224 -9.65 17.94 9.13
C TRP A 224 -8.81 19.21 9.16
N SER A 225 -8.62 19.77 10.37
CA SER A 225 -7.86 21.00 10.53
C SER A 225 -6.39 20.82 10.12
N GLU A 226 -5.78 19.71 10.50
CA GLU A 226 -4.40 19.35 10.15
C GLU A 226 -4.25 19.06 8.65
N ALA A 227 -5.15 18.27 8.08
CA ALA A 227 -5.15 17.95 6.66
C ALA A 227 -5.28 19.23 5.81
N PHE A 228 -6.19 20.12 6.20
CA PHE A 228 -6.41 21.38 5.50
C PHE A 228 -5.22 22.34 5.62
N ALA A 229 -4.60 22.43 6.81
CA ALA A 229 -3.37 23.18 7.00
C ALA A 229 -2.21 22.63 6.15
N SER A 230 -2.09 21.29 6.05
CA SER A 230 -1.08 20.63 5.20
C SER A 230 -1.30 20.92 3.70
N ILE A 231 -2.55 20.88 3.23
CA ILE A 231 -2.90 21.21 1.84
C ILE A 231 -2.61 22.69 1.53
N ARG A 232 -3.03 23.61 2.41
CA ARG A 232 -2.83 25.05 2.23
C ARG A 232 -1.36 25.44 2.24
N SER A 233 -0.56 24.82 3.11
CA SER A 233 0.88 25.04 3.19
C SER A 233 1.65 24.49 1.99
N ARG A 234 0.98 23.78 1.06
CA ARG A 234 1.58 23.13 -0.11
C ARG A 234 2.82 22.34 0.28
N SER A 235 2.68 21.55 1.34
CA SER A 235 3.80 20.76 1.86
C SER A 235 4.35 19.84 0.77
N PHE A 236 5.65 19.50 0.90
CA PHE A 236 6.29 18.51 0.04
C PHE A 236 5.47 17.22 -0.06
N SER A 237 4.94 16.75 1.07
CA SER A 237 4.14 15.54 1.17
C SER A 237 2.84 15.63 0.36
N ALA A 238 2.17 16.78 0.33
CA ALA A 238 0.96 16.97 -0.47
C ALA A 238 1.26 16.89 -1.98
N GLY A 239 2.35 17.52 -2.43
CA GLY A 239 2.82 17.42 -3.82
C GLY A 239 3.18 15.99 -4.19
N ALA A 240 4.02 15.35 -3.37
CA ALA A 240 4.47 13.97 -3.60
C ALA A 240 3.30 12.97 -3.60
N ALA A 241 2.29 13.16 -2.73
CA ALA A 241 1.07 12.35 -2.73
C ALA A 241 0.29 12.48 -4.05
N ALA A 242 0.17 13.71 -4.59
CA ALA A 242 -0.48 13.94 -5.89
C ALA A 242 0.29 13.27 -7.04
N HIS A 243 1.63 13.34 -7.03
CA HIS A 243 2.46 12.66 -8.03
C HIS A 243 2.38 11.14 -7.92
N VAL A 244 2.36 10.57 -6.71
CA VAL A 244 2.16 9.14 -6.50
C VAL A 244 0.76 8.70 -6.96
N ALA A 245 -0.29 9.47 -6.65
CA ALA A 245 -1.64 9.17 -7.12
C ALA A 245 -1.71 9.17 -8.65
N LEU A 246 -1.10 10.17 -9.30
CA LEU A 246 -1.00 10.21 -10.75
C LEU A 246 -0.18 9.02 -11.29
N PHE A 247 0.91 8.64 -10.62
CA PHE A 247 1.71 7.47 -11.00
C PHE A 247 0.92 6.17 -10.92
N VAL A 248 0.24 5.90 -9.81
CA VAL A 248 -0.66 4.74 -9.63
C VAL A 248 -1.72 4.73 -10.73
N PHE A 249 -2.34 5.88 -10.98
CA PHE A 249 -3.37 5.99 -12.00
C PHE A 249 -2.81 5.70 -13.40
N THR A 250 -1.58 6.18 -13.66
CA THR A 250 -0.89 5.99 -14.93
C THR A 250 -0.57 4.52 -15.20
N ILE A 251 -0.02 3.80 -14.23
CA ILE A 251 0.42 2.41 -14.43
C ILE A 251 -0.74 1.40 -14.45
N LEU A 252 -1.87 1.72 -13.79
CA LEU A 252 -3.02 0.83 -13.69
C LEU A 252 -4.12 1.09 -14.73
N PHE A 253 -4.33 2.34 -15.14
CA PHE A 253 -5.52 2.71 -15.92
C PHE A 253 -5.22 3.46 -17.22
N MET A 254 -4.12 4.20 -17.31
CA MET A 254 -3.84 4.97 -18.51
C MET A 254 -3.20 4.10 -19.60
N PRO A 255 -3.71 4.15 -20.85
CA PRO A 255 -3.02 3.54 -21.98
C PRO A 255 -1.68 4.25 -22.23
N LEU A 256 -0.69 3.46 -22.64
CA LEU A 256 0.71 3.88 -22.73
C LEU A 256 1.08 4.35 -24.14
N THR A 257 0.66 3.61 -25.16
CA THR A 257 0.94 3.89 -26.58
C THR A 257 -0.33 3.81 -27.41
N VAL A 258 -0.35 4.55 -28.51
CA VAL A 258 -1.28 4.33 -29.62
C VAL A 258 -0.70 3.17 -30.45
N VAL A 259 -1.47 2.09 -30.64
CA VAL A 259 -1.04 0.86 -31.32
C VAL A 259 -1.08 1.03 -32.83
N GLU A 260 -2.09 1.74 -33.32
CA GLU A 260 -2.25 2.07 -34.73
C GLU A 260 -2.82 3.47 -34.82
N ALA A 261 -2.08 4.39 -35.46
CA ALA A 261 -2.59 5.72 -35.71
C ALA A 261 -3.51 5.67 -36.94
N PRO A 262 -4.80 6.00 -36.83
CA PRO A 262 -5.62 6.24 -38.00
C PRO A 262 -4.91 7.23 -38.93
N PRO A 263 -5.00 7.08 -40.26
CA PRO A 263 -4.39 8.02 -41.22
C PRO A 263 -4.77 9.48 -40.97
N GLU A 264 -5.92 9.71 -40.32
CA GLU A 264 -6.50 11.01 -40.00
C GLU A 264 -6.38 11.39 -38.51
N LEU A 265 -5.52 10.73 -37.71
CA LEU A 265 -5.44 10.93 -36.26
C LEU A 265 -5.35 12.41 -35.84
N TRP A 266 -4.57 13.22 -36.56
CA TRP A 266 -4.47 14.65 -36.27
C TRP A 266 -5.71 15.46 -36.61
N ALA A 267 -6.39 15.15 -37.70
CA ALA A 267 -7.65 15.78 -38.04
C ALA A 267 -8.75 15.37 -37.05
N MET A 268 -8.81 14.07 -36.69
CA MET A 268 -9.73 13.54 -35.68
C MET A 268 -9.51 14.17 -34.29
N LEU A 269 -8.26 14.33 -33.88
CA LEU A 269 -7.92 14.91 -32.58
C LEU A 269 -8.18 16.41 -32.53
N GLN A 270 -7.87 17.16 -33.59
CA GLN A 270 -8.24 18.57 -33.70
C GLN A 270 -9.76 18.75 -33.61
N ALA A 271 -10.54 17.98 -34.37
CA ALA A 271 -11.99 18.02 -34.29
C ALA A 271 -12.50 17.66 -32.89
N ALA A 272 -11.94 16.62 -32.26
CA ALA A 272 -12.34 16.21 -30.92
C ALA A 272 -11.94 17.21 -29.82
N MET A 273 -10.85 17.96 -29.98
CA MET A 273 -10.47 19.04 -29.05
C MET A 273 -11.41 20.24 -29.19
N VAL A 274 -11.77 20.62 -30.42
CA VAL A 274 -12.72 21.71 -30.69
C VAL A 274 -14.11 21.37 -30.11
N ASP A 275 -14.53 20.11 -30.24
CA ASP A 275 -15.82 19.64 -29.73
C ASP A 275 -15.79 19.20 -28.25
N GLY A 276 -14.65 19.32 -27.56
CA GLY A 276 -14.45 18.87 -26.18
C GLY A 276 -14.50 17.35 -25.95
N ARG A 277 -14.77 16.55 -26.98
CA ARG A 277 -14.82 15.07 -26.93
C ARG A 277 -13.47 14.45 -26.55
N ALA A 278 -12.36 15.10 -26.90
CA ALA A 278 -11.01 14.68 -26.52
C ALA A 278 -10.77 14.72 -25.00
N LEU A 279 -11.61 15.41 -24.22
CA LEU A 279 -11.56 15.39 -22.76
C LEU A 279 -12.26 14.17 -22.17
N SER A 280 -13.03 13.42 -22.97
CA SER A 280 -13.72 12.22 -22.53
C SER A 280 -12.80 10.98 -22.59
N PRO A 281 -12.59 10.26 -21.48
CA PRO A 281 -11.86 8.99 -21.48
C PRO A 281 -12.48 7.93 -22.41
N SER A 282 -13.81 7.95 -22.58
CA SER A 282 -14.51 7.00 -23.45
C SER A 282 -14.21 7.22 -24.94
N TRP A 283 -13.97 8.47 -25.34
CA TRP A 283 -13.64 8.79 -26.72
C TRP A 283 -12.28 8.20 -27.11
N TRP A 284 -11.27 8.34 -26.25
CA TRP A 284 -9.96 7.74 -26.45
C TRP A 284 -10.02 6.22 -26.52
N ALA A 285 -10.79 5.59 -25.61
CA ALA A 285 -10.94 4.14 -25.59
C ALA A 285 -11.60 3.57 -26.84
N GLN A 286 -12.49 4.33 -27.50
CA GLN A 286 -13.25 3.88 -28.67
C GLN A 286 -12.62 4.31 -30.00
N SER A 287 -11.96 5.47 -30.03
CA SER A 287 -11.56 6.14 -31.27
C SER A 287 -10.10 5.91 -31.64
N VAL A 288 -9.26 5.51 -30.67
CA VAL A 288 -7.83 5.33 -30.87
C VAL A 288 -7.45 3.94 -30.36
N PRO A 289 -7.03 3.01 -31.24
CA PRO A 289 -6.51 1.71 -30.80
C PRO A 289 -5.33 1.94 -29.85
N SER A 290 -5.57 1.71 -28.56
CA SER A 290 -4.63 2.03 -27.50
C SER A 290 -4.08 0.77 -26.84
N SER A 291 -2.86 0.84 -26.33
CA SER A 291 -2.30 -0.26 -25.55
C SER A 291 -3.05 -0.45 -24.24
N LEU A 292 -2.82 -1.60 -23.61
CA LEU A 292 -3.17 -1.77 -22.21
C LEU A 292 -2.35 -0.83 -21.32
N PRO A 293 -2.77 -0.59 -20.07
CA PRO A 293 -1.95 0.08 -19.07
C PRO A 293 -0.66 -0.69 -18.76
N LEU A 294 0.36 0.01 -18.25
CA LEU A 294 1.72 -0.51 -18.09
C LEU A 294 1.79 -1.84 -17.34
N VAL A 295 1.09 -1.96 -16.20
CA VAL A 295 1.08 -3.21 -15.39
C VAL A 295 0.51 -4.36 -16.20
N HIS A 296 -0.57 -4.14 -16.94
CA HIS A 296 -1.21 -5.17 -17.75
C HIS A 296 -0.36 -5.58 -18.95
N MET A 297 0.36 -4.64 -19.57
CA MET A 297 1.36 -4.95 -20.60
C MET A 297 2.47 -5.85 -20.03
N ALA A 298 2.94 -5.55 -18.82
CA ALA A 298 3.98 -6.34 -18.15
C ALA A 298 3.50 -7.75 -17.78
N MET A 299 2.27 -7.87 -17.25
CA MET A 299 1.66 -9.17 -16.94
C MET A 299 1.45 -10.04 -18.19
N ARG A 300 1.15 -9.42 -19.34
CA ARG A 300 1.02 -10.10 -20.63
C ARG A 300 2.36 -10.30 -21.36
N GLN A 301 3.49 -10.03 -20.70
CA GLN A 301 4.84 -10.16 -21.27
C GLN A 301 5.04 -9.34 -22.56
N GLN A 302 4.30 -8.23 -22.71
CA GLN A 302 4.47 -7.28 -23.82
C GLN A 302 5.60 -6.28 -23.55
N ILE A 303 6.16 -6.30 -22.35
CA ILE A 303 7.39 -5.61 -21.94
C ILE A 303 8.20 -6.55 -21.05
N ALA A 304 9.46 -6.20 -20.80
CA ALA A 304 10.37 -6.99 -20.00
C ALA A 304 9.82 -7.26 -18.58
N SER A 305 10.12 -8.43 -18.02
CA SER A 305 9.56 -8.87 -16.73
C SER A 305 10.04 -8.00 -15.56
N GLU A 306 11.20 -7.37 -15.69
CA GLU A 306 11.72 -6.38 -14.76
C GLU A 306 10.79 -5.16 -14.63
N ALA A 307 10.11 -4.78 -15.72
CA ALA A 307 9.14 -3.69 -15.70
C ALA A 307 7.93 -4.04 -14.82
N LEU A 308 7.52 -5.30 -14.76
CA LEU A 308 6.49 -5.76 -13.82
C LEU A 308 6.97 -5.61 -12.38
N TYR A 309 8.20 -6.02 -12.10
CA TYR A 309 8.78 -5.89 -10.76
C TYR A 309 8.84 -4.41 -10.31
N ILE A 310 9.34 -3.51 -11.16
CA ILE A 310 9.40 -2.07 -10.85
C ILE A 310 7.99 -1.49 -10.64
N SER A 311 7.04 -1.88 -11.51
CA SER A 311 5.65 -1.43 -11.42
C SER A 311 4.91 -1.96 -10.18
N LYS A 312 5.42 -3.02 -9.53
CA LYS A 312 4.91 -3.50 -8.24
C LYS A 312 5.64 -2.84 -7.08
N VAL A 313 6.97 -2.75 -7.12
CA VAL A 313 7.80 -2.22 -6.02
C VAL A 313 7.44 -0.77 -5.70
N LEU A 314 7.38 0.09 -6.72
CA LEU A 314 7.10 1.51 -6.51
C LEU A 314 5.77 1.73 -5.76
N PRO A 315 4.60 1.32 -6.27
CA PRO A 315 3.35 1.52 -5.54
C PRO A 315 3.28 0.77 -4.21
N SER A 316 3.92 -0.40 -4.08
CA SER A 316 3.90 -1.18 -2.81
C SER A 316 4.57 -0.44 -1.65
N PHE A 317 5.61 0.35 -1.93
CA PHE A 317 6.32 1.13 -0.92
C PHE A 317 6.01 2.63 -0.98
N ALA A 318 5.02 3.05 -1.78
CA ALA A 318 4.72 4.47 -1.95
C ALA A 318 4.37 5.19 -0.64
N LEU A 319 3.50 4.61 0.19
CA LEU A 319 3.11 5.22 1.45
C LEU A 319 4.25 5.29 2.48
N PRO A 320 4.97 4.20 2.81
CA PRO A 320 6.12 4.30 3.71
C PRO A 320 7.20 5.27 3.19
N LEU A 321 7.38 5.39 1.87
CA LEU A 321 8.38 6.30 1.30
C LEU A 321 7.93 7.76 1.25
N LEU A 322 6.65 8.04 0.96
CA LEU A 322 6.06 9.38 1.01
C LEU A 322 6.05 9.97 2.42
N LEU A 323 5.84 9.10 3.40
CA LEU A 323 5.76 9.46 4.81
C LEU A 323 7.13 9.40 5.50
N SER A 324 8.14 8.80 4.86
CA SER A 324 9.52 8.76 5.36
C SER A 324 10.19 10.14 5.27
N SER A 325 11.03 10.45 6.25
CA SER A 325 11.95 11.59 6.20
C SER A 325 13.05 11.44 5.14
N MET A 326 13.26 10.24 4.61
CA MET A 326 14.28 9.95 3.60
C MET A 326 13.83 10.30 2.18
N GLN A 327 13.98 11.56 1.82
CA GLN A 327 13.58 12.07 0.50
C GLN A 327 14.45 11.58 -0.66
N ILE A 328 15.55 10.85 -0.41
CA ILE A 328 16.38 10.25 -1.48
C ILE A 328 15.59 9.26 -2.34
N TRP A 329 14.58 8.61 -1.75
CA TRP A 329 13.72 7.67 -2.46
C TRP A 329 12.92 8.32 -3.59
N VAL A 330 12.62 9.62 -3.48
CA VAL A 330 11.94 10.39 -4.53
C VAL A 330 12.80 10.50 -5.80
N LYS A 331 14.12 10.59 -5.66
CA LYS A 331 15.04 10.49 -6.81
C LYS A 331 15.06 9.08 -7.38
N GLY A 332 15.00 8.07 -6.51
CA GLY A 332 14.83 6.67 -6.92
C GLY A 332 13.59 6.46 -7.79
N TYR A 333 12.45 7.05 -7.41
CA TYR A 333 11.22 7.04 -8.23
C TYR A 333 11.46 7.58 -9.63
N SER A 334 12.11 8.74 -9.76
CA SER A 334 12.42 9.31 -11.07
C SER A 334 13.26 8.34 -11.93
N ILE A 335 14.32 7.75 -11.35
CA ILE A 335 15.18 6.78 -12.06
C ILE A 335 14.37 5.57 -12.52
N PHE A 336 13.56 4.98 -11.64
CA PHE A 336 12.72 3.84 -12.00
C PHE A 336 11.65 4.19 -13.04
N ILE A 337 11.06 5.39 -12.98
CA ILE A 337 10.10 5.86 -13.98
C ILE A 337 10.79 6.06 -15.34
N VAL A 338 12.02 6.56 -15.37
CA VAL A 338 12.82 6.63 -16.59
C VAL A 338 13.07 5.23 -17.16
N ILE A 339 13.39 4.24 -16.32
CA ILE A 339 13.55 2.85 -16.74
C ILE A 339 12.23 2.30 -17.30
N LEU A 340 11.08 2.59 -16.67
CA LEU A 340 9.76 2.20 -17.19
C LEU A 340 9.45 2.86 -18.54
N LEU A 341 9.82 4.13 -18.73
CA LEU A 341 9.72 4.80 -20.03
C LEU A 341 10.57 4.09 -21.08
N MET A 342 11.81 3.72 -20.77
CA MET A 342 12.68 2.98 -21.70
C MET A 342 12.07 1.62 -22.06
N TYR A 343 11.55 0.87 -21.08
CA TYR A 343 10.85 -0.40 -21.36
C TYR A 343 9.60 -0.21 -22.21
N SER A 344 8.85 0.88 -22.01
CA SER A 344 7.67 1.18 -22.81
C SER A 344 8.02 1.44 -24.28
N MET A 345 9.11 2.16 -24.55
CA MET A 345 9.58 2.46 -25.91
C MET A 345 10.12 1.22 -26.63
N ASN A 346 10.62 0.25 -25.87
CA ASN A 346 11.12 -1.02 -26.40
C ASN A 346 10.02 -2.09 -26.58
N SER A 347 8.76 -1.76 -26.26
CA SER A 347 7.64 -2.69 -26.46
C SER A 347 7.36 -2.92 -27.95
N PRO A 348 7.04 -4.16 -28.39
CA PRO A 348 6.69 -4.43 -29.78
C PRO A 348 5.41 -3.73 -30.26
N VAL A 349 4.58 -3.23 -29.33
CA VAL A 349 3.35 -2.47 -29.64
C VAL A 349 3.58 -0.96 -29.59
N TRP A 350 4.80 -0.48 -29.31
CA TRP A 350 5.12 0.93 -29.26
C TRP A 350 5.13 1.56 -30.66
N ARG A 351 4.36 2.63 -30.84
CA ARG A 351 4.41 3.47 -32.05
C ARG A 351 4.41 4.96 -31.73
N TYR A 352 3.40 5.42 -30.99
CA TYR A 352 3.26 6.83 -30.61
C TYR A 352 2.89 6.98 -29.14
N PRO A 353 3.39 8.03 -28.44
CA PRO A 353 3.10 8.26 -27.04
C PRO A 353 1.61 8.56 -26.83
N HIS A 354 1.01 7.93 -25.81
CA HIS A 354 -0.32 8.28 -25.30
C HIS A 354 -0.19 9.03 -23.95
N TRP A 355 -1.32 9.45 -23.38
CA TRP A 355 -1.41 10.08 -22.05
C TRP A 355 -0.64 9.34 -20.95
N GLY A 356 -0.63 8.00 -20.93
CA GLY A 356 0.14 7.26 -19.94
C GLY A 356 1.64 7.50 -20.06
N PHE A 357 2.17 7.52 -21.29
CA PHE A 357 3.58 7.82 -21.53
C PHE A 357 3.94 9.26 -21.18
N VAL A 358 3.10 10.23 -21.59
CA VAL A 358 3.28 11.65 -21.27
C VAL A 358 3.25 11.86 -19.76
N SER A 359 2.33 11.18 -19.06
CA SER A 359 2.24 11.20 -17.60
C SER A 359 3.50 10.64 -16.95
N LEU A 360 4.02 9.49 -17.40
CA LEU A 360 5.29 8.94 -16.91
C LEU A 360 6.46 9.91 -17.13
N ALA A 361 6.55 10.54 -18.31
CA ALA A 361 7.59 11.53 -18.60
C ALA A 361 7.50 12.75 -17.67
N TYR A 362 6.29 13.27 -17.45
CA TYR A 362 6.04 14.32 -16.47
C TYR A 362 6.45 13.87 -15.06
N LEU A 363 6.05 12.67 -14.64
CA LEU A 363 6.34 12.14 -13.31
C LEU A 363 7.85 11.95 -13.09
N ALA A 364 8.60 11.49 -14.10
CA ALA A 364 10.06 11.39 -14.02
C ALA A 364 10.69 12.75 -13.68
N VAL A 365 10.23 13.82 -14.35
CA VAL A 365 10.71 15.18 -14.11
C VAL A 365 10.21 15.73 -12.78
N ALA A 366 8.95 15.48 -12.44
CA ALA A 366 8.34 15.96 -11.21
C ALA A 366 9.04 15.37 -9.98
N PHE A 367 9.25 14.06 -9.95
CA PHE A 367 9.99 13.39 -8.87
C PHE A 367 11.45 13.82 -8.82
N TRP A 368 12.09 14.10 -9.95
CA TRP A 368 13.46 14.63 -9.96
C TRP A 368 13.56 16.05 -9.37
N LYS A 369 12.57 16.90 -9.67
CA LYS A 369 12.52 18.31 -9.25
C LYS A 369 11.96 18.52 -7.85
N LEU A 370 11.33 17.51 -7.25
CA LEU A 370 10.89 17.57 -5.87
C LEU A 370 12.11 17.85 -4.97
N PRO A 371 12.06 18.92 -4.14
CA PRO A 371 13.24 19.40 -3.43
C PRO A 371 13.79 18.34 -2.48
N ALA A 372 15.10 18.09 -2.53
CA ALA A 372 15.78 17.29 -1.53
C ALA A 372 16.09 18.17 -0.31
N ALA A 373 15.59 17.81 0.87
CA ALA A 373 15.63 18.61 2.10
C ALA A 373 17.03 18.97 2.63
N ALA A 374 18.13 18.53 2.00
CA ALA A 374 19.48 18.90 2.41
C ALA A 374 19.76 20.42 2.36
N GLU A 375 18.92 21.22 1.69
CA GLU A 375 19.12 22.68 1.62
C GLU A 375 18.42 23.50 2.72
N LYS A 376 17.48 22.93 3.50
CA LYS A 376 16.82 23.71 4.57
C LYS A 376 17.57 23.69 5.91
N SER A 377 18.39 22.66 6.18
CA SER A 377 19.20 22.60 7.42
C SER A 377 20.40 23.56 7.42
N LYS A 378 20.75 24.19 6.29
CA LYS A 378 21.85 25.16 6.20
C LYS A 378 21.39 26.62 6.17
N ARG A 379 20.08 26.88 6.29
CA ARG A 379 19.49 28.23 6.21
C ARG A 379 18.54 28.57 7.37
N ALA A 380 18.61 27.83 8.48
CA ALA A 380 17.92 28.17 9.72
C ALA A 380 18.97 28.53 10.78
#